data_AF-A0A3S4ZUR1-F1
#
_entry.id   AF-A0A3S4ZUR1-F1
#
_cell.length_a   1.000
_cell.length_b   1.000
_cell.length_c   1.000
_cell.angle_alpha   90.00
_cell.angle_beta   90.00
_cell.angle_gamma   90.00
#
_symmetry.space_group_name_H-M   'P 1'
#
loop_
_entity.id
_entity.type
_entity.pdbx_description
1 polymer ?
#
loop_
_entity_poly.entity_id
_entity_poly.type
_entity_poly.pdbx_seq_one_letter_code
_entity_poly.pdbx_strand_id
1 'polypeptide(L)'
;MGEVPNLYSSEEKAELMDMVQRAVEATSASTAAGSAAKPIPDLSPLALYSLFVKRCRANLHVVIAFSPIGDAFRNRLRQFPALINCCTIDWFQSWPEDALERVGRKSLAQIEMPDQTREDTVNIFKYFHTSISALSDKFLTNLGRRTYVTPTSYLELIGSFQRLITKKQDEILRAKMRYVNGLDKLEFASTQVADMQKKLEQLQPQLVEASKENEILLNVIATESVSVEEQRVKVKAEEELVNHKADASKALSEECRADLAEAQPALEAALAALDTLKPSDITIVKSMQNPPPGVKLVMEGVCVMRDIKPDKVNDPSGSGKKINDYWGPSKKLLGEMNFLVSLKEYDKDNIPPLT
;
A
#
# COMPACT_ATOMS: atom_id res chain seq x y z
N MET A 1 12.36 26.29 85.32
CA MET A 1 11.45 25.13 85.21
C MET A 1 11.26 24.81 83.73
N GLY A 2 12.17 24.02 83.16
CA GLY A 2 12.14 23.54 81.77
C GLY A 2 12.99 22.28 81.63
N GLU A 3 13.26 21.63 82.76
CA GLU A 3 14.13 20.46 82.88
C GLU A 3 13.29 19.33 83.44
N VAL A 4 13.44 18.14 82.86
CA VAL A 4 12.83 16.93 83.38
C VAL A 4 13.85 16.30 84.35
N PRO A 5 13.51 16.13 85.65
CA PRO A 5 14.41 15.49 86.60
C PRO A 5 14.83 14.11 86.11
N ASN A 6 16.11 13.77 86.27
CA ASN A 6 16.70 12.48 85.88
C ASN A 6 16.55 12.11 84.38
N LEU A 7 16.35 13.09 83.49
CA LEU A 7 16.33 12.83 82.05
C LEU A 7 17.71 12.41 81.50
N TYR A 8 18.78 12.97 82.06
CA TYR A 8 20.16 12.69 81.67
C TYR A 8 20.93 12.11 82.86
N SER A 9 21.69 11.06 82.61
CA SER A 9 22.70 10.51 83.52
C SER A 9 23.86 11.50 83.73
N SER A 10 24.69 11.25 84.75
CA SER A 10 25.84 12.11 85.05
C SER A 10 26.86 12.16 83.91
N GLU A 11 27.03 11.05 83.17
CA GLU A 11 27.92 10.96 82.01
C GLU A 11 27.38 11.76 80.83
N GLU A 12 26.10 11.58 80.48
CA GLU A 12 25.45 12.31 79.39
C GLU A 12 25.41 13.83 79.64
N LYS A 13 25.26 14.26 80.90
CA LYS A 13 25.34 15.69 81.25
C LYS A 13 26.73 16.26 80.95
N ALA A 14 27.80 15.51 81.23
CA ALA A 14 29.16 15.95 80.93
C ALA A 14 29.41 16.09 79.42
N GLU A 15 28.92 15.12 78.63
CA GLU A 15 28.99 15.17 77.17
C GLU A 15 28.20 16.35 76.59
N LEU A 16 26.98 16.61 77.09
CA LEU A 16 26.17 17.75 76.67
C LEU A 16 26.85 19.09 76.96
N MET A 17 27.52 19.22 78.11
CA MET A 17 28.25 20.44 78.47
C MET A 17 29.44 20.67 77.54
N ASP A 18 30.20 19.63 77.18
CA ASP A 18 31.30 19.72 76.21
C ASP A 18 30.78 20.11 74.82
N MET A 19 29.68 19.51 74.36
CA MET A 19 29.04 19.88 73.09
C MET A 19 28.59 21.35 73.07
N VAL A 20 27.99 21.82 74.16
CA VAL A 20 27.51 23.21 74.27
C VAL A 20 28.68 24.18 74.33
N GLN A 21 29.76 23.82 75.04
CA GLN A 21 30.99 24.60 75.10
C GLN A 21 31.60 24.79 73.72
N ARG A 22 31.81 23.69 72.97
CA ARG A 22 32.31 23.75 71.58
C ARG A 22 31.43 24.61 70.67
N ALA A 23 30.10 24.50 70.83
CA ALA A 23 29.16 25.31 70.05
C ALA A 23 29.21 26.81 70.41
N VAL A 24 29.47 27.15 71.67
CA VAL A 24 29.64 28.54 72.13
C VAL A 24 30.94 29.13 71.62
N GLU A 25 32.04 28.37 71.72
CA GLU A 25 33.35 28.75 71.19
C GLU A 25 33.28 29.00 69.67
N ALA A 26 32.66 28.11 68.91
CA ALA A 26 32.43 28.27 67.47
C ALA A 26 31.57 29.52 67.14
N THR A 27 30.51 29.77 67.90
CA THR A 27 29.66 30.96 67.71
C THR A 27 30.44 32.24 68.04
N SER A 28 31.23 32.24 69.12
CA SER A 28 32.04 33.39 69.55
C SER A 28 33.16 33.74 68.55
N ALA A 29 33.79 32.73 67.93
CA ALA A 29 34.78 32.91 66.88
C ALA A 29 34.17 33.54 65.61
N SER A 30 32.93 33.17 65.25
CA SER A 30 32.23 33.75 64.10
C SER A 30 31.73 35.19 64.33
N THR A 31 31.43 35.57 65.58
CA THR A 31 30.87 36.90 65.92
C THR A 31 31.95 37.95 66.16
N ALA A 32 33.20 37.53 66.43
CA ALA A 32 34.36 38.41 66.62
C ALA A 32 34.78 39.18 65.34
N ALA A 33 34.25 38.82 64.17
CA ALA A 33 34.56 39.48 62.90
C ALA A 33 33.75 40.78 62.61
N GLY A 34 32.79 41.18 63.46
CA GLY A 34 31.86 42.26 63.06
C GLY A 34 31.27 43.22 64.10
N SER A 35 31.30 42.97 65.42
CA SER A 35 30.81 43.98 66.38
C SER A 35 31.25 43.74 67.83
N ALA A 36 31.27 44.83 68.59
CA ALA A 36 31.84 45.01 69.93
C ALA A 36 31.62 43.85 70.92
N ALA A 37 32.69 43.59 71.69
CA ALA A 37 32.84 42.58 72.73
C ALA A 37 31.55 42.32 73.55
N LYS A 38 30.96 41.14 73.36
CA LYS A 38 30.16 40.49 74.40
C LYS A 38 31.10 39.87 75.43
N PRO A 39 30.78 39.95 76.74
CA PRO A 39 31.63 39.40 77.79
C PRO A 39 31.86 37.91 77.58
N ILE A 40 33.07 37.46 77.93
CA ILE A 40 33.49 36.05 77.94
C ILE A 40 32.38 35.25 78.64
N PRO A 41 31.74 34.28 77.96
CA PRO A 41 30.71 33.48 78.61
C PRO A 41 31.34 32.74 79.78
N ASP A 42 30.73 32.86 80.95
CA ASP A 42 31.12 32.08 82.13
C ASP A 42 31.12 30.59 81.75
N LEU A 43 32.31 29.99 81.79
CA LEU A 43 32.54 28.59 81.38
C LEU A 43 32.25 27.61 82.52
N SER A 44 31.64 28.09 83.61
CA SER A 44 31.21 27.22 84.70
C SER A 44 30.23 26.14 84.17
N PRO A 45 30.36 24.87 84.61
CA PRO A 45 29.45 23.80 84.18
C PRO A 45 27.95 24.15 84.36
N LEU A 46 27.64 24.91 85.41
CA LEU A 46 26.28 25.39 85.68
C LEU A 46 25.81 26.43 84.64
N ALA A 47 26.68 27.35 84.23
CA ALA A 47 26.36 28.35 83.21
C ALA A 47 26.14 27.71 81.83
N LEU A 48 27.00 26.76 81.43
CA LEU A 48 26.86 26.01 80.18
C LEU A 48 25.56 25.21 80.13
N TYR A 49 25.21 24.52 81.22
CA TYR A 49 23.94 23.78 81.30
C TYR A 49 22.73 24.73 81.27
N SER A 50 22.79 25.87 81.96
CA SER A 50 21.73 26.88 81.90
C SER A 50 21.52 27.45 80.48
N LEU A 51 22.61 27.60 79.72
CA LEU A 51 22.58 28.06 78.33
C LEU A 51 21.95 27.01 77.42
N PHE A 52 22.29 25.74 77.61
CA PHE A 52 21.66 24.62 76.92
C PHE A 52 20.14 24.63 77.14
N VAL A 53 19.70 24.69 78.40
CA VAL A 53 18.28 24.71 78.77
C VAL A 53 17.57 25.93 78.18
N LYS A 54 18.23 27.09 78.15
CA LYS A 54 17.70 28.30 77.50
C LYS A 54 17.52 28.11 76.00
N ARG A 55 18.48 27.49 75.31
CA ARG A 55 18.39 27.16 73.87
C ARG A 55 17.28 26.14 73.60
N CYS A 56 17.19 25.09 74.41
CA CYS A 56 16.11 24.10 74.32
C CYS A 56 14.74 24.76 74.47
N ARG A 57 14.56 25.64 75.47
CA ARG A 57 13.30 26.37 75.66
C ARG A 57 12.94 27.29 74.49
N ALA A 58 13.93 27.89 73.83
CA ALA A 58 13.70 28.78 72.69
C ALA A 58 13.31 28.02 71.42
N ASN A 59 13.83 26.81 71.23
CA ASN A 59 13.70 26.08 69.97
C ASN A 59 12.73 24.89 70.04
N LEU A 60 12.36 24.42 71.23
CA LEU A 60 11.44 23.30 71.40
C LEU A 60 10.01 23.80 71.57
N HIS A 61 9.19 23.63 70.53
CA HIS A 61 7.76 23.86 70.58
C HIS A 61 7.01 22.53 70.61
N VAL A 62 6.31 22.26 71.71
CA VAL A 62 5.50 21.05 71.87
C VAL A 62 4.03 21.42 71.66
N VAL A 63 3.39 20.77 70.68
CA VAL A 63 1.95 20.89 70.42
C VAL A 63 1.29 19.60 70.85
N ILE A 64 0.24 19.70 71.66
CA ILE A 64 -0.50 18.54 72.15
C ILE A 64 -1.97 18.71 71.78
N ALA A 65 -2.52 17.71 71.09
CA ALA A 65 -3.92 17.66 70.72
C ALA A 65 -4.68 16.72 71.66
N PHE A 66 -5.71 17.24 72.33
CA PHE A 66 -6.58 16.47 73.20
C PHE A 66 -8.02 16.52 72.69
N SER A 67 -8.75 15.41 72.86
CA SER A 67 -10.20 15.45 72.70
C SER A 67 -10.83 15.98 74.00
N PRO A 68 -11.70 16.99 73.94
CA PRO A 68 -12.41 17.51 75.11
C PRO A 68 -13.53 16.57 75.59
N ILE A 69 -13.76 15.45 74.88
CA ILE A 69 -14.85 14.52 75.15
C ILE A 69 -14.46 13.59 76.31
N GLY A 70 -15.29 13.58 77.37
CA GLY A 70 -15.15 12.71 78.53
C GLY A 70 -14.32 13.29 79.68
N ASP A 71 -14.29 12.58 80.80
CA ASP A 71 -13.66 13.08 82.05
C ASP A 71 -12.14 12.93 82.08
N ALA A 72 -11.56 12.12 81.19
CA ALA A 72 -10.13 11.84 81.16
C ALA A 72 -9.29 13.11 80.93
N PHE A 73 -9.73 13.99 80.02
CA PHE A 73 -9.04 15.25 79.76
C PHE A 73 -9.05 16.16 80.98
N ARG A 74 -10.22 16.33 81.61
CA ARG A 74 -10.38 17.11 82.85
C ARG A 74 -9.51 16.58 83.98
N ASN A 75 -9.42 15.26 84.14
CA ASN A 75 -8.58 14.65 85.17
C ASN A 75 -7.08 14.87 84.90
N ARG A 76 -6.63 14.79 83.64
CA ARG A 76 -5.25 15.10 83.26
C ARG A 76 -4.89 16.56 83.51
N LEU A 77 -5.79 17.51 83.20
CA LEU A 77 -5.56 18.93 83.47
C LEU A 77 -5.40 19.22 84.97
N ARG A 78 -6.12 18.50 85.83
CA ARG A 78 -5.97 18.59 87.30
C ARG A 78 -4.66 17.98 87.79
N GLN A 79 -4.24 16.85 87.22
CA GLN A 79 -2.98 16.19 87.56
C GLN A 79 -1.75 16.99 87.09
N PHE A 80 -1.87 17.71 85.97
CA PHE A 80 -0.78 18.47 85.36
C PHE A 80 -1.17 19.93 85.09
N PRO A 81 -1.17 20.81 86.11
CA PRO A 81 -1.55 22.23 85.97
C PRO A 81 -0.67 23.02 84.99
N ALA A 82 0.56 22.54 84.74
CA ALA A 82 1.48 23.15 83.77
C ALA A 82 0.92 23.19 82.34
N LEU A 83 0.02 22.27 81.98
CA LEU A 83 -0.65 22.27 80.67
C LEU A 83 -1.58 23.49 80.46
N ILE A 84 -2.08 24.09 81.53
CA ILE A 84 -2.92 25.31 81.43
C ILE A 84 -2.04 26.55 81.62
N ASN A 85 -1.09 26.51 82.55
CA ASN A 85 -0.31 27.68 82.92
C ASN A 85 0.83 28.01 81.94
N CYS A 86 1.36 27.01 81.22
CA CYS A 86 2.53 27.17 80.35
C CYS A 86 2.23 26.96 78.87
N CYS A 87 1.00 26.59 78.50
CA CYS A 87 0.59 26.39 77.10
C CYS A 87 -0.51 27.38 76.71
N THR A 88 -0.52 27.77 75.44
CA THR A 88 -1.64 28.49 74.84
C THR A 88 -2.72 27.50 74.44
N ILE A 89 -3.95 27.72 74.90
CA ILE A 89 -5.10 26.87 74.57
C ILE A 89 -5.76 27.41 73.30
N ASP A 90 -5.82 26.56 72.27
CA ASP A 90 -6.57 26.82 71.05
C ASP A 90 -7.76 25.86 70.96
N TRP A 91 -8.96 26.40 70.80
CA TRP A 91 -10.21 25.64 70.82
C TRP A 91 -10.70 25.36 69.41
N PHE A 92 -10.65 24.09 69.01
CA PHE A 92 -11.26 23.62 67.76
C PHE A 92 -12.76 23.44 67.95
N GLN A 93 -13.53 24.41 67.48
CA GLN A 93 -14.99 24.33 67.46
C GLN A 93 -15.49 23.60 66.22
N SER A 94 -16.75 23.13 66.28
CA SER A 94 -17.45 22.65 65.10
C SER A 94 -17.47 23.72 64.01
N TRP A 95 -17.43 23.29 62.74
CA TRP A 95 -17.42 24.23 61.62
C TRP A 95 -18.69 25.08 61.59
N PRO A 96 -18.57 26.42 61.51
CA PRO A 96 -19.74 27.28 61.30
C PRO A 96 -20.30 27.09 59.90
N GLU A 97 -21.53 27.58 59.69
CA GLU A 97 -22.22 27.49 58.40
C GLU A 97 -21.41 28.06 57.23
N ASP A 98 -20.77 29.22 57.40
CA ASP A 98 -19.92 29.84 56.37
C ASP A 98 -18.70 28.95 56.00
N ALA A 99 -18.14 28.22 56.97
CA ALA A 99 -17.06 27.28 56.69
C ALA A 99 -17.55 26.07 55.86
N LEU A 100 -18.73 25.54 56.19
CA LEU A 100 -19.36 24.45 55.43
C LEU A 100 -19.65 24.87 53.98
N GLU A 101 -20.14 26.10 53.78
CA GLU A 101 -20.40 26.66 52.46
C GLU A 101 -19.11 26.84 51.65
N ARG A 102 -18.07 27.43 52.24
CA ARG A 102 -16.78 27.62 51.57
C ARG A 102 -16.13 26.30 51.16
N VAL A 103 -16.14 25.31 52.05
CA VAL A 103 -15.59 23.98 51.75
C VAL A 103 -16.43 23.28 50.68
N GLY A 104 -17.76 23.36 50.76
CA GLY A 104 -18.68 22.84 49.76
C GLY A 104 -18.43 23.44 48.38
N ARG A 105 -18.40 24.78 48.27
CA ARG A 105 -18.10 25.50 47.03
C ARG A 105 -16.75 25.12 46.44
N LYS A 106 -15.69 25.10 47.26
CA LYS A 106 -14.34 24.75 46.81
C LYS A 106 -14.26 23.31 46.31
N SER A 107 -14.94 22.39 46.98
CA SER A 107 -14.93 20.98 46.59
C SER A 107 -15.74 20.75 45.30
N LEU A 108 -16.91 21.37 45.16
CA LEU A 108 -17.77 21.24 43.98
C LEU A 108 -17.29 22.05 42.76
N ALA A 109 -16.31 22.94 42.93
CA ALA A 109 -15.74 23.73 41.82
C ALA A 109 -15.11 22.87 40.71
N GLN A 110 -14.66 21.65 41.04
CA GLN A 110 -14.06 20.72 40.07
C GLN A 110 -15.10 19.98 39.20
N ILE A 111 -16.39 20.08 39.53
CA ILE A 111 -17.46 19.37 38.82
C ILE A 111 -18.17 20.30 37.86
N GLU A 112 -18.34 19.84 36.62
CA GLU A 112 -19.17 20.47 35.61
C GLU A 112 -20.64 20.36 36.01
N MET A 113 -21.17 21.47 36.51
CA MET A 113 -22.57 21.62 36.88
C MET A 113 -22.97 23.10 36.75
N PRO A 114 -24.25 23.42 36.48
CA PRO A 114 -24.73 24.79 36.46
C PRO A 114 -24.49 25.49 37.80
N ASP A 115 -24.09 26.76 37.77
CA ASP A 115 -23.71 27.51 38.97
C ASP A 115 -24.87 27.61 39.99
N GLN A 116 -26.11 27.77 39.50
CA GLN A 116 -27.29 27.79 40.37
C GLN A 116 -27.46 26.45 41.11
N THR A 117 -27.38 25.34 40.39
CA THR A 117 -27.48 23.99 40.98
C THR A 117 -26.33 23.72 41.95
N ARG A 118 -25.15 24.28 41.70
CA ARG A 118 -23.99 24.16 42.60
C ARG A 118 -24.30 24.82 43.94
N GLU A 119 -24.78 26.05 43.93
CA GLU A 119 -25.13 26.77 45.15
C GLU A 119 -26.27 26.08 45.92
N ASP A 120 -27.30 25.60 45.23
CA ASP A 120 -28.38 24.84 45.85
C ASP A 120 -27.88 23.53 46.50
N THR A 121 -26.94 22.85 45.84
CA THR A 121 -26.31 21.62 46.38
C THR A 121 -25.49 21.91 47.63
N VAL A 122 -24.73 23.01 47.64
CA VAL A 122 -23.97 23.44 48.83
C VAL A 122 -24.91 23.73 50.00
N ASN A 123 -26.01 24.42 49.75
CA ASN A 123 -27.03 24.70 50.78
C ASN A 123 -27.64 23.41 51.35
N ILE A 124 -27.90 22.42 50.50
CA ILE A 124 -28.40 21.10 50.92
C ILE A 124 -27.37 20.36 51.79
N PHE A 125 -26.09 20.35 51.40
CA PHE A 125 -25.04 19.71 52.19
C PHE A 125 -24.87 20.37 53.56
N LYS A 126 -24.90 21.70 53.61
CA LYS A 126 -24.92 22.45 54.86
C LYS A 126 -26.10 21.98 55.74
N TYR A 127 -27.30 21.97 55.17
CA TYR A 127 -28.50 21.56 55.89
C TYR A 127 -28.41 20.12 56.42
N PHE A 128 -27.87 19.17 55.66
CA PHE A 128 -27.68 17.80 56.14
C PHE A 128 -26.70 17.72 57.31
N HIS A 129 -25.61 18.49 57.28
CA HIS A 129 -24.62 18.49 58.36
C HIS A 129 -25.13 19.17 59.65
N THR A 130 -25.88 20.26 59.53
CA THR A 130 -26.45 20.95 60.69
C THR A 130 -27.62 20.16 61.28
N SER A 131 -28.51 19.63 60.45
CA SER A 131 -29.65 18.83 60.91
C SER A 131 -29.25 17.52 61.57
N ILE A 132 -28.22 16.82 61.08
CA ILE A 132 -27.76 15.57 61.69
C ILE A 132 -27.15 15.79 63.07
N SER A 133 -26.56 16.96 63.32
CA SER A 133 -26.06 17.34 64.64
C SER A 133 -27.21 17.41 65.66
N ALA A 134 -28.30 18.09 65.31
CA ALA A 134 -29.50 18.15 66.15
C ALA A 134 -30.20 16.78 66.31
N LEU A 135 -30.16 15.93 65.29
CA LEU A 135 -30.70 14.56 65.35
C LEU A 135 -29.84 13.65 66.24
N SER A 136 -28.51 13.82 66.23
CA SER A 136 -27.57 13.08 67.07
C SER A 136 -27.85 13.33 68.56
N ASP A 137 -28.16 14.57 68.93
CA ASP A 137 -28.53 14.91 70.31
C ASP A 137 -29.86 14.28 70.71
N LYS A 138 -30.88 14.32 69.83
CA LYS A 138 -32.15 13.63 70.06
C LYS A 138 -31.97 12.12 70.19
N PHE A 139 -31.09 11.53 69.40
CA PHE A 139 -30.78 10.09 69.43
C PHE A 139 -30.15 9.70 70.77
N LEU A 140 -29.25 10.53 71.29
CA LEU A 140 -28.69 10.34 72.62
C LEU A 140 -29.75 10.43 73.72
N THR A 141 -30.61 11.46 73.68
CA THR A 141 -31.65 11.65 74.70
C THR A 141 -32.66 10.50 74.72
N ASN A 142 -33.07 10.01 73.54
CA ASN A 142 -34.13 9.02 73.44
C ASN A 142 -33.65 7.58 73.64
N LEU A 143 -32.46 7.23 73.12
CA LEU A 143 -31.96 5.85 73.08
C LEU A 143 -30.71 5.63 73.93
N GLY A 144 -30.16 6.67 74.54
CA GLY A 144 -28.92 6.61 75.32
C GLY A 144 -27.68 6.30 74.49
N ARG A 145 -27.76 6.33 73.15
CA ARG A 145 -26.66 6.00 72.25
C ARG A 145 -26.01 7.27 71.72
N ARG A 146 -24.70 7.42 71.93
CA ARG A 146 -23.93 8.57 71.42
C ARG A 146 -23.47 8.31 69.99
N THR A 147 -23.81 9.23 69.08
CA THR A 147 -23.25 9.34 67.74
C THR A 147 -22.41 10.61 67.64
N TYR A 148 -21.36 10.60 66.82
CA TYR A 148 -20.48 11.75 66.63
C TYR A 148 -20.59 12.26 65.20
N VAL A 149 -20.78 13.58 65.08
CA VAL A 149 -20.81 14.28 63.80
C VAL A 149 -19.49 15.02 63.66
N THR A 150 -18.70 14.68 62.65
CA THR A 150 -17.37 15.26 62.43
C THR A 150 -17.28 15.91 61.05
N PRO A 151 -16.40 16.93 60.88
CA PRO A 151 -16.12 17.50 59.57
C PRO A 151 -15.63 16.46 58.55
N THR A 152 -14.99 15.38 58.99
CA THR A 152 -14.59 14.28 58.11
C THR A 152 -15.80 13.61 57.45
N SER A 153 -16.88 13.35 58.18
CA SER A 153 -18.12 12.80 57.60
C SER A 153 -18.77 13.76 56.59
N TYR A 154 -18.62 15.07 56.77
CA TYR A 154 -19.06 16.06 55.78
C TYR A 154 -18.24 15.96 54.49
N LEU A 155 -16.92 15.87 54.60
CA LEU A 155 -16.03 15.67 53.44
C LEU A 155 -16.30 14.34 52.74
N GLU A 156 -16.59 13.28 53.49
CA GLU A 156 -16.98 11.97 52.94
C GLU A 156 -18.32 12.03 52.20
N LEU A 157 -19.30 12.77 52.71
CA LEU A 157 -20.58 13.02 52.03
C LEU A 157 -20.32 13.69 50.67
N ILE A 158 -19.56 14.79 50.67
CA ILE A 158 -19.22 15.49 49.44
C ILE A 158 -18.47 14.56 48.49
N GLY A 159 -17.39 13.90 48.94
CA GLY A 159 -16.61 12.99 48.11
C GLY A 159 -17.44 11.82 47.54
N SER A 160 -18.42 11.32 48.29
CA SER A 160 -19.35 10.29 47.81
C SER A 160 -20.30 10.82 46.75
N PHE A 161 -20.82 12.04 46.94
CA PHE A 161 -21.62 12.72 45.92
C PHE A 161 -20.82 12.95 44.64
N GLN A 162 -19.58 13.43 44.74
CA GLN A 162 -18.70 13.64 43.59
C GLN A 162 -18.50 12.36 42.78
N ARG A 163 -18.18 11.24 43.45
CA ARG A 163 -18.03 9.94 42.78
C ARG A 163 -19.33 9.49 42.11
N LEU A 164 -20.46 9.69 42.77
CA LEU A 164 -21.76 9.25 42.27
C LEU A 164 -22.20 10.07 41.05
N ILE A 165 -22.06 11.40 41.10
CA ILE A 165 -22.50 12.28 40.01
C ILE A 165 -21.66 12.06 38.76
N THR A 166 -20.33 11.96 38.88
CA THR A 166 -19.45 11.66 37.74
C THR A 166 -19.81 10.31 37.12
N LYS A 167 -20.00 9.27 37.94
CA LYS A 167 -20.41 7.95 37.44
C LYS A 167 -21.74 8.00 36.69
N LYS A 168 -22.74 8.72 37.22
CA LYS A 168 -24.05 8.85 36.57
C LYS A 168 -24.02 9.70 35.31
N GLN A 169 -23.25 10.78 35.30
CA GLN A 169 -23.02 11.59 34.10
C GLN A 169 -22.38 10.75 33.00
N ASP A 170 -21.35 9.96 33.31
CA ASP A 170 -20.70 9.07 32.35
C ASP A 170 -21.65 7.99 31.79
N GLU A 171 -22.45 7.36 32.66
CA GLU A 171 -23.44 6.37 32.25
C GLU A 171 -24.45 6.97 31.26
N ILE A 172 -24.97 8.17 31.57
CA ILE A 172 -25.94 8.88 30.72
C ILE A 172 -25.28 9.36 29.43
N LEU A 173 -24.06 9.89 29.49
CA LEU A 173 -23.33 10.39 28.32
C LEU A 173 -23.05 9.24 27.36
N ARG A 174 -22.61 8.07 27.85
CA ARG A 174 -22.42 6.88 27.01
C ARG A 174 -23.73 6.44 26.35
N ALA A 175 -24.83 6.43 27.08
CA ALA A 175 -26.15 6.10 26.52
C ALA A 175 -26.55 7.11 25.43
N LYS A 176 -26.36 8.42 25.68
CA LYS A 176 -26.62 9.49 24.70
C LYS A 176 -25.76 9.31 23.45
N MET A 177 -24.45 9.09 23.60
CA MET A 177 -23.54 8.91 22.47
C MET A 177 -23.91 7.67 21.63
N ARG A 178 -24.40 6.60 22.26
CA ARG A 178 -24.93 5.44 21.52
C ARG A 178 -26.11 5.82 20.63
N TYR A 179 -27.05 6.64 21.12
CA TYR A 179 -28.19 7.09 20.33
C TYR A 179 -27.78 8.06 19.22
N VAL A 180 -26.89 9.01 19.51
CA VAL A 180 -26.36 9.95 18.52
C VAL A 180 -25.67 9.19 17.39
N ASN A 181 -24.75 8.29 17.72
CA ASN A 181 -24.08 7.46 16.72
C ASN A 181 -25.08 6.60 15.92
N GLY A 182 -26.12 6.08 16.58
CA GLY A 182 -27.18 5.34 15.90
C GLY A 182 -27.96 6.20 14.91
N LEU A 183 -28.29 7.43 15.30
CA LEU A 183 -28.98 8.40 14.45
C LEU A 183 -28.13 8.77 13.23
N ASP A 184 -26.83 9.03 13.41
CA ASP A 184 -25.90 9.32 12.33
C ASP A 184 -25.81 8.17 11.32
N LYS A 185 -25.83 6.91 11.82
CA LYS A 185 -25.84 5.73 10.93
C LYS A 185 -27.15 5.57 10.18
N LEU A 186 -28.28 5.88 10.80
CA LEU A 186 -29.58 5.88 10.13
C LEU A 186 -29.66 6.98 9.07
N GLU A 187 -29.16 8.18 9.36
CA GLU A 187 -29.09 9.28 8.39
C GLU A 187 -28.18 8.94 7.20
N PHE A 188 -27.02 8.34 7.46
CA PHE A 188 -26.11 7.86 6.42
C PHE A 188 -26.77 6.78 5.53
N ALA A 189 -27.46 5.81 6.13
CA ALA A 189 -28.18 4.79 5.39
C ALA A 189 -29.33 5.40 4.57
N SER A 190 -30.10 6.32 5.15
CA SER A 190 -31.18 7.03 4.46
C SER A 190 -30.68 7.77 3.22
N THR A 191 -29.56 8.47 3.34
CA THR A 191 -28.93 9.18 2.21
C THR A 191 -28.52 8.22 1.10
N GLN A 192 -27.88 7.09 1.44
CA GLN A 192 -27.50 6.08 0.44
C GLN A 192 -28.70 5.45 -0.26
N VAL A 193 -29.78 5.15 0.47
CA VAL A 193 -31.01 4.60 -0.12
C VAL A 193 -31.64 5.61 -1.08
N ALA A 194 -31.68 6.90 -0.71
CA ALA A 194 -32.18 7.96 -1.58
C ALA A 194 -31.36 8.08 -2.88
N ASP A 195 -30.02 7.98 -2.78
CA ASP A 195 -29.14 8.01 -3.96
C ASP A 195 -29.31 6.76 -4.84
N MET A 196 -29.50 5.58 -4.23
CA MET A 196 -29.75 4.34 -4.96
C MET A 196 -31.11 4.38 -5.67
N GLN A 197 -32.15 4.92 -5.04
CA GLN A 197 -33.47 5.12 -5.66
C GLN A 197 -33.37 6.01 -6.90
N LYS A 198 -32.67 7.16 -6.81
CA LYS A 198 -32.42 8.02 -7.97
C LYS A 198 -31.69 7.29 -9.11
N LYS A 199 -30.67 6.49 -8.79
CA LYS A 199 -29.94 5.69 -9.79
C LYS A 199 -30.84 4.63 -10.43
N LEU A 200 -31.69 3.96 -9.66
CA LEU A 200 -32.64 2.98 -10.19
C LEU A 200 -33.66 3.63 -11.12
N GLU A 201 -34.23 4.77 -10.74
CA GLU A 201 -35.15 5.54 -11.58
C GLU A 201 -34.51 5.96 -12.91
N GLN A 202 -33.21 6.29 -12.92
CA GLN A 202 -32.46 6.65 -14.13
C GLN A 202 -32.10 5.43 -15.00
N LEU A 203 -31.72 4.30 -14.39
CA LEU A 203 -31.30 3.09 -15.11
C LEU A 203 -32.48 2.29 -15.66
N GLN A 204 -33.66 2.38 -15.05
CA GLN A 204 -34.84 1.65 -15.48
C GLN A 204 -35.24 1.90 -16.95
N PRO A 205 -35.34 3.14 -17.46
CA PRO A 205 -35.63 3.37 -18.88
C PRO A 205 -34.49 2.90 -19.81
N GLN A 206 -33.24 3.11 -19.42
CA GLN A 206 -32.07 2.66 -20.20
C GLN A 206 -32.04 1.14 -20.36
N LEU A 207 -32.41 0.40 -19.32
CA LEU A 207 -32.49 -1.06 -19.37
C LEU A 207 -33.57 -1.55 -20.35
N VAL A 208 -34.73 -0.87 -20.38
CA VAL A 208 -35.83 -1.20 -21.31
C VAL A 208 -35.43 -0.88 -22.76
N GLU A 209 -34.69 0.20 -22.99
CA GLU A 209 -34.18 0.54 -24.31
C GLU A 209 -33.11 -0.47 -24.76
N ALA A 210 -32.12 -0.75 -23.91
CA ALA A 210 -31.08 -1.75 -24.20
C ALA A 210 -31.65 -3.16 -24.40
N SER A 211 -32.70 -3.56 -23.65
CA SER A 211 -33.35 -4.87 -23.86
C SER A 211 -34.04 -4.94 -25.22
N LYS A 212 -34.71 -3.86 -25.65
CA LYS A 212 -35.33 -3.78 -26.98
C LYS A 212 -34.27 -3.83 -28.09
N GLU A 213 -33.18 -3.08 -27.95
CA GLU A 213 -32.08 -3.12 -28.91
C GLU A 213 -31.46 -4.52 -29.01
N ASN A 214 -31.29 -5.20 -27.87
CA ASN A 214 -30.74 -6.55 -27.85
C ASN A 214 -31.70 -7.59 -28.47
N GLU A 215 -33.01 -7.47 -28.25
CA GLU A 215 -34.02 -8.29 -28.95
C GLU A 215 -33.97 -8.08 -30.46
N ILE A 216 -33.83 -6.83 -30.93
CA ILE A 216 -33.68 -6.51 -32.36
C ILE A 216 -32.40 -7.15 -32.90
N LEU A 217 -31.28 -6.99 -32.21
CA LEU A 217 -29.99 -7.54 -32.62
C LEU A 217 -30.01 -9.08 -32.70
N LEU A 218 -30.64 -9.74 -31.72
CA LEU A 218 -30.83 -11.20 -31.73
C LEU A 218 -31.60 -11.67 -32.96
N ASN A 219 -32.64 -10.95 -33.36
CA ASN A 219 -33.40 -11.28 -34.57
C ASN A 219 -32.55 -11.09 -35.83
N VAL A 220 -31.77 -10.02 -35.92
CA VAL A 220 -30.84 -9.78 -37.05
C VAL A 220 -29.82 -10.91 -37.14
N ILE A 221 -29.15 -11.25 -36.03
CA ILE A 221 -28.17 -12.35 -35.97
C ILE A 221 -28.80 -13.67 -36.40
N ALA A 222 -30.03 -13.96 -35.94
CA ALA A 222 -30.73 -15.17 -36.36
C ALA A 222 -30.94 -15.21 -37.88
N THR A 223 -31.37 -14.11 -38.50
CA THR A 223 -31.55 -14.04 -39.97
C THR A 223 -30.23 -14.11 -40.74
N GLU A 224 -29.20 -13.39 -40.29
CA GLU A 224 -27.89 -13.37 -40.94
C GLU A 224 -27.18 -14.73 -40.80
N SER A 225 -27.33 -15.41 -39.67
CA SER A 225 -26.73 -16.74 -39.46
C SER A 225 -27.22 -17.79 -40.46
N VAL A 226 -28.50 -17.73 -40.84
CA VAL A 226 -29.08 -18.61 -41.88
C VAL A 226 -28.44 -18.30 -43.23
N SER A 227 -28.33 -17.01 -43.60
CA SER A 227 -27.69 -16.60 -44.85
C SER A 227 -26.20 -16.96 -44.90
N VAL A 228 -25.49 -16.83 -43.78
CA VAL A 228 -24.07 -17.18 -43.68
C VAL A 228 -23.88 -18.69 -43.81
N GLU A 229 -24.72 -19.51 -43.19
CA GLU A 229 -24.61 -20.97 -43.33
C GLU A 229 -24.95 -21.42 -44.77
N GLU A 230 -25.94 -20.81 -45.43
CA GLU A 230 -26.21 -21.04 -46.86
C GLU A 230 -25.02 -20.69 -47.75
N GLN A 231 -24.37 -19.54 -47.50
CA GLN A 231 -23.16 -19.15 -48.23
C GLN A 231 -21.99 -20.10 -47.94
N ARG A 232 -21.82 -20.52 -46.68
CA ARG A 232 -20.77 -21.45 -46.28
C ARG A 232 -20.91 -22.80 -46.98
N VAL A 233 -22.13 -23.31 -47.14
CA VAL A 233 -22.38 -24.55 -47.90
C VAL A 233 -22.00 -24.38 -49.37
N LYS A 234 -22.36 -23.25 -50.00
CA LYS A 234 -21.99 -22.95 -51.39
C LYS A 234 -20.47 -22.86 -51.56
N VAL A 235 -19.79 -22.12 -50.69
CA VAL A 235 -18.32 -21.95 -50.74
C VAL A 235 -17.60 -23.28 -50.57
N LYS A 236 -18.03 -24.15 -49.64
CA LYS A 236 -17.44 -25.49 -49.49
C LYS A 236 -17.57 -26.34 -50.75
N ALA A 237 -18.74 -26.33 -51.39
CA ALA A 237 -18.96 -27.09 -52.62
C ALA A 237 -18.09 -26.56 -53.79
N GLU A 238 -17.92 -25.24 -53.88
CA GLU A 238 -17.02 -24.63 -54.87
C GLU A 238 -15.54 -24.91 -54.56
N GLU A 239 -15.14 -24.91 -53.30
CA GLU A 239 -13.77 -25.21 -52.85
C GLU A 239 -13.37 -26.66 -53.21
N GLU A 240 -14.25 -27.63 -53.00
CA GLU A 240 -14.02 -29.03 -53.39
C GLU A 240 -13.82 -29.18 -54.91
N LEU A 241 -14.63 -28.48 -55.71
CA LEU A 241 -14.49 -28.48 -57.18
C LEU A 241 -13.20 -27.82 -57.66
N VAL A 242 -12.79 -26.72 -57.02
CA VAL A 242 -11.56 -26.01 -57.36
C VAL A 242 -10.34 -26.84 -56.99
N ASN A 243 -10.33 -27.49 -55.83
CA ASN A 243 -9.22 -28.35 -55.41
C ASN A 243 -9.03 -29.53 -56.37
N HIS A 244 -10.11 -30.20 -56.80
CA HIS A 244 -10.00 -31.28 -57.79
C HIS A 244 -9.43 -30.79 -59.13
N LYS A 245 -9.79 -29.58 -59.57
CA LYS A 245 -9.24 -28.98 -60.80
C LYS A 245 -7.77 -28.58 -60.64
N ALA A 246 -7.39 -28.08 -59.46
CA ALA A 246 -6.02 -27.70 -59.15
C ALA A 246 -5.10 -28.93 -59.13
N ASP A 247 -5.54 -30.04 -58.54
CA ASP A 247 -4.76 -31.29 -58.49
C ASP A 247 -4.58 -31.91 -59.87
N ALA A 248 -5.64 -31.91 -60.70
CA ALA A 248 -5.55 -32.38 -62.09
C ALA A 248 -4.56 -31.53 -62.93
N SER A 249 -4.56 -30.21 -62.73
CA SER A 249 -3.65 -29.30 -63.45
C SER A 249 -2.20 -29.43 -62.99
N LYS A 250 -1.97 -29.70 -61.70
CA LYS A 250 -0.63 -29.98 -61.17
C LYS A 250 -0.06 -31.27 -61.73
N ALA A 251 -0.86 -32.35 -61.75
CA ALA A 251 -0.43 -33.63 -62.30
C ALA A 251 0.01 -33.49 -63.78
N LEU A 252 -0.79 -32.80 -64.59
CA LEU A 252 -0.46 -32.55 -66.00
C LEU A 252 0.81 -31.68 -66.15
N SER A 253 0.99 -30.66 -65.30
CA SER A 253 2.19 -29.82 -65.34
C SER A 253 3.46 -30.56 -64.94
N GLU A 254 3.37 -31.52 -64.00
CA GLU A 254 4.51 -32.34 -63.58
C GLU A 254 4.93 -33.31 -64.69
N GLU A 255 3.95 -33.93 -65.37
CA GLU A 255 4.19 -34.78 -66.54
C GLU A 255 4.95 -34.03 -67.64
N CYS A 256 4.46 -32.87 -68.08
CA CYS A 256 5.13 -32.10 -69.13
C CYS A 256 6.54 -31.61 -68.73
N ARG A 257 6.77 -31.33 -67.44
CA ARG A 257 8.11 -30.92 -66.96
C ARG A 257 9.11 -32.06 -66.97
N ALA A 258 8.67 -33.29 -66.70
CA ALA A 258 9.52 -34.46 -66.76
C ALA A 258 10.03 -34.71 -68.18
N ASP A 259 9.13 -34.66 -69.17
CA ASP A 259 9.48 -34.84 -70.59
C ASP A 259 10.47 -33.77 -71.07
N LEU A 260 10.27 -32.51 -70.67
CA LEU A 260 11.16 -31.42 -71.04
C LEU A 260 12.57 -31.59 -70.43
N ALA A 261 12.66 -32.07 -69.19
CA ALA A 261 13.94 -32.30 -68.52
C ALA A 261 14.79 -33.40 -69.17
N GLU A 262 14.17 -34.38 -69.85
CA GLU A 262 14.88 -35.40 -70.62
C GLU A 262 15.46 -34.86 -71.93
N ALA A 263 14.74 -33.98 -72.63
CA ALA A 263 15.14 -33.47 -73.93
C ALA A 263 16.16 -32.31 -73.86
N GLN A 264 16.12 -31.50 -72.80
CA GLN A 264 16.93 -30.28 -72.68
C GLN A 264 18.46 -30.52 -72.70
N PRO A 265 19.04 -31.54 -72.03
CA PRO A 265 20.48 -31.78 -72.02
C PRO A 265 21.06 -32.08 -73.41
N ALA A 266 20.31 -32.80 -74.24
CA ALA A 266 20.74 -33.13 -75.61
C ALA A 266 20.80 -31.88 -76.49
N LEU A 267 19.85 -30.96 -76.32
CA LEU A 267 19.82 -29.69 -77.05
C LEU A 267 20.95 -28.75 -76.61
N GLU A 268 21.17 -28.61 -75.30
CA GLU A 268 22.25 -27.76 -74.76
C GLU A 268 23.64 -28.28 -75.19
N ALA A 269 23.84 -29.60 -75.21
CA ALA A 269 25.07 -30.21 -75.72
C ALA A 269 25.28 -29.90 -77.22
N ALA A 270 24.22 -29.91 -78.03
CA ALA A 270 24.31 -29.57 -79.45
C ALA A 270 24.63 -28.09 -79.69
N LEU A 271 24.03 -27.17 -78.92
CA LEU A 271 24.35 -25.73 -78.97
C LEU A 271 25.79 -25.44 -78.54
N ALA A 272 26.26 -26.09 -77.46
CA ALA A 272 27.64 -25.96 -77.00
C ALA A 272 28.64 -26.46 -78.04
N ALA A 273 28.35 -27.55 -78.75
CA ALA A 273 29.18 -28.02 -79.86
C ALA A 273 29.25 -27.01 -81.01
N LEU A 274 28.11 -26.38 -81.36
CA LEU A 274 28.04 -25.34 -82.39
C LEU A 274 28.86 -24.08 -82.03
N ASP A 275 28.92 -23.71 -80.74
CA ASP A 275 29.75 -22.59 -80.25
C ASP A 275 31.26 -22.79 -80.44
N THR A 276 31.73 -24.03 -80.55
CA THR A 276 33.17 -24.31 -80.71
C THR A 276 33.69 -24.11 -82.14
N LEU A 277 32.80 -24.02 -83.14
CA LEU A 277 33.18 -23.89 -84.54
C LEU A 277 33.66 -22.48 -84.88
N LYS A 278 34.87 -22.35 -85.42
CA LYS A 278 35.44 -21.06 -85.82
C LYS A 278 35.23 -20.81 -87.32
N PRO A 279 35.14 -19.54 -87.77
CA PRO A 279 35.02 -19.21 -89.20
C PRO A 279 36.17 -19.77 -90.07
N SER A 280 37.36 -19.96 -89.48
CA SER A 280 38.49 -20.62 -90.14
C SER A 280 38.19 -22.07 -90.53
N ASP A 281 37.50 -22.81 -89.65
CA ASP A 281 37.22 -24.24 -89.85
C ASP A 281 36.20 -24.43 -90.99
N ILE A 282 35.22 -23.51 -91.08
CA ILE A 282 34.26 -23.45 -92.18
C ILE A 282 34.95 -23.15 -93.51
N THR A 283 35.94 -22.25 -93.50
CA THR A 283 36.70 -21.92 -94.71
C THR A 283 37.50 -23.12 -95.20
N ILE A 284 38.06 -23.92 -94.28
CA ILE A 284 38.72 -25.19 -94.62
C ILE A 284 37.73 -26.15 -95.28
N VAL A 285 36.56 -26.38 -94.67
CA VAL A 285 35.52 -27.27 -95.23
C VAL A 285 35.05 -26.80 -96.61
N LYS A 286 34.85 -25.49 -96.81
CA LYS A 286 34.46 -24.89 -98.10
C LYS A 286 35.52 -25.10 -99.20
N SER A 287 36.79 -25.06 -98.84
CA SER A 287 37.92 -25.19 -99.78
C SER A 287 38.14 -26.63 -100.26
N MET A 288 37.51 -27.62 -99.62
CA MET A 288 37.65 -29.03 -100.01
C MET A 288 37.02 -29.28 -101.39
N GLN A 289 37.86 -29.67 -102.35
CA GLN A 289 37.41 -30.01 -103.71
C GLN A 289 36.59 -31.31 -103.68
N ASN A 290 37.05 -32.33 -102.93
CA ASN A 290 36.35 -33.59 -102.66
C ASN A 290 36.30 -33.84 -101.14
N PRO A 291 35.21 -33.49 -100.43
CA PRO A 291 35.11 -33.68 -98.99
C PRO A 291 34.87 -35.15 -98.60
N PRO A 292 35.25 -35.57 -97.37
CA PRO A 292 34.93 -36.89 -96.83
C PRO A 292 33.41 -37.14 -96.73
N PRO A 293 32.95 -38.42 -96.76
CA PRO A 293 31.52 -38.76 -96.73
C PRO A 293 30.74 -38.19 -95.54
N GLY A 294 31.33 -38.17 -94.34
CA GLY A 294 30.67 -37.64 -93.14
C GLY A 294 30.34 -36.14 -93.22
N VAL A 295 31.22 -35.35 -93.87
CA VAL A 295 30.98 -33.92 -94.08
C VAL A 295 29.85 -33.71 -95.10
N LYS A 296 29.77 -34.55 -96.14
CA LYS A 296 28.66 -34.49 -97.11
C LYS A 296 27.32 -34.78 -96.45
N LEU A 297 27.23 -35.80 -95.60
CA LEU A 297 25.99 -36.18 -94.92
C LEU A 297 25.49 -35.10 -93.94
N VAL A 298 26.39 -34.50 -93.15
CA VAL A 298 26.01 -33.42 -92.22
C VAL A 298 25.55 -32.19 -93.01
N MET A 299 26.26 -31.84 -94.08
CA MET A 299 25.88 -30.70 -94.92
C MET A 299 24.59 -30.95 -95.72
N GLU A 300 24.32 -32.19 -96.12
CA GLU A 300 23.03 -32.61 -96.67
C GLU A 300 21.91 -32.43 -95.63
N GLY A 301 22.10 -32.90 -94.39
CA GLY A 301 21.16 -32.68 -93.30
C GLY A 301 20.88 -31.20 -93.03
N VAL A 302 21.91 -30.36 -93.03
CA VAL A 302 21.75 -28.90 -92.88
C VAL A 302 21.01 -28.28 -94.07
N CYS A 303 21.26 -28.73 -95.30
CA CYS A 303 20.53 -28.26 -96.48
C CYS A 303 19.05 -28.67 -96.43
N VAL A 304 18.72 -29.88 -95.96
CA VAL A 304 17.33 -30.34 -95.80
C VAL A 304 16.62 -29.55 -94.70
N MET A 305 17.24 -29.37 -93.53
CA MET A 305 16.67 -28.58 -92.42
C MET A 305 16.46 -27.09 -92.82
N ARG A 306 17.13 -26.63 -93.88
CA ARG A 306 17.02 -25.26 -94.44
C ARG A 306 16.26 -25.20 -95.76
N ASP A 307 15.63 -26.28 -96.20
CA ASP A 307 14.89 -26.36 -97.47
C ASP A 307 15.68 -25.94 -98.74
N ILE A 308 16.98 -26.24 -98.78
CA ILE A 308 17.84 -25.96 -99.93
C ILE A 308 17.87 -27.16 -100.88
N LYS A 309 17.41 -26.94 -102.13
CA LYS A 309 17.30 -28.00 -103.16
C LYS A 309 18.68 -28.45 -103.69
N PRO A 310 18.88 -29.75 -103.99
CA PRO A 310 20.15 -30.27 -104.50
C PRO A 310 20.40 -29.90 -105.96
N ASP A 311 21.68 -29.82 -106.35
CA ASP A 311 22.08 -29.67 -107.75
C ASP A 311 22.16 -31.05 -108.42
N LYS A 312 21.60 -31.22 -109.63
CA LYS A 312 21.64 -32.49 -110.36
C LYS A 312 22.92 -32.60 -111.20
N VAL A 313 23.92 -33.34 -110.72
CA VAL A 313 25.25 -33.47 -111.36
C VAL A 313 25.45 -34.90 -111.91
N ASN A 314 26.19 -35.05 -113.01
CA ASN A 314 26.51 -36.35 -113.59
C ASN A 314 27.51 -37.12 -112.70
N ASP A 315 27.29 -38.42 -112.54
CA ASP A 315 28.08 -39.30 -111.66
C ASP A 315 29.60 -39.32 -111.99
N PRO A 316 30.50 -39.01 -111.02
CA PRO A 316 31.96 -39.05 -111.22
C PRO A 316 32.52 -40.43 -111.59
N SER A 317 31.74 -41.52 -111.45
CA SER A 317 32.18 -42.88 -111.77
C SER A 317 31.98 -43.32 -113.23
N GLY A 318 31.67 -42.39 -114.15
CA GLY A 318 31.61 -42.68 -115.60
C GLY A 318 30.35 -43.40 -116.10
N SER A 319 29.27 -43.42 -115.29
CA SER A 319 28.03 -44.19 -115.55
C SER A 319 26.88 -43.38 -116.22
N GLY A 320 27.10 -42.11 -116.57
CA GLY A 320 26.14 -41.30 -117.36
C GLY A 320 24.78 -40.99 -116.72
N LYS A 321 24.56 -41.34 -115.44
CA LYS A 321 23.35 -41.00 -114.66
C LYS A 321 23.54 -39.71 -113.85
N LYS A 322 22.45 -38.93 -113.66
CA LYS A 322 22.42 -37.69 -112.85
C LYS A 322 22.04 -37.99 -111.40
N ILE A 323 22.86 -37.59 -110.45
CA ILE A 323 22.65 -37.75 -109.00
C ILE A 323 22.41 -36.36 -108.39
N ASN A 324 21.57 -36.31 -107.35
CA ASN A 324 21.36 -35.11 -106.54
C ASN A 324 22.58 -34.90 -105.64
N ASP A 325 23.40 -33.89 -105.93
CA ASP A 325 24.54 -33.50 -105.13
C ASP A 325 24.21 -32.24 -104.33
N TYR A 326 24.10 -32.38 -103.01
CA TYR A 326 23.90 -31.25 -102.10
C TYR A 326 25.20 -30.48 -101.84
N TRP A 327 26.36 -30.98 -102.28
CA TRP A 327 27.63 -30.31 -101.99
C TRP A 327 27.79 -28.97 -102.71
N GLY A 328 27.31 -28.86 -103.96
CA GLY A 328 27.28 -27.59 -104.70
C GLY A 328 26.51 -26.49 -103.95
N PRO A 329 25.24 -26.72 -103.56
CA PRO A 329 24.46 -25.82 -102.71
C PRO A 329 25.07 -25.62 -101.32
N SER A 330 25.62 -26.67 -100.70
CA SER A 330 26.30 -26.60 -99.40
C SER A 330 27.49 -25.64 -99.41
N LYS A 331 28.27 -25.59 -100.50
CA LYS A 331 29.37 -24.62 -100.65
C LYS A 331 28.88 -23.17 -100.72
N LYS A 332 27.70 -22.95 -101.30
CA LYS A 332 27.06 -21.62 -101.32
C LYS A 332 26.64 -21.23 -99.91
N LEU A 333 25.98 -22.15 -99.20
CA LEU A 333 25.54 -21.98 -97.82
C LEU A 333 26.71 -21.72 -96.84
N LEU A 334 27.78 -22.51 -96.92
CA LEU A 334 29.03 -22.31 -96.16
C LEU A 334 29.75 -20.99 -96.52
N GLY A 335 29.38 -20.36 -97.64
CA GLY A 335 29.90 -19.07 -98.06
C GLY A 335 29.17 -17.86 -97.49
N GLU A 336 28.03 -18.05 -96.85
CA GLU A 336 27.27 -16.96 -96.23
C GLU A 336 27.96 -16.46 -94.97
N MET A 337 28.19 -15.14 -94.86
CA MET A 337 28.89 -14.54 -93.70
C MET A 337 28.22 -14.87 -92.36
N ASN A 338 26.92 -15.17 -92.35
CA ASN A 338 26.12 -15.43 -91.16
C ASN A 338 25.78 -16.92 -90.96
N PHE A 339 26.43 -17.87 -91.66
CA PHE A 339 26.08 -19.29 -91.60
C PHE A 339 26.05 -19.88 -90.17
N LEU A 340 27.03 -19.57 -89.32
CA LEU A 340 27.04 -20.06 -87.92
C LEU A 340 25.94 -19.43 -87.07
N VAL A 341 25.69 -18.15 -87.28
CA VAL A 341 24.63 -17.42 -86.57
C VAL A 341 23.28 -17.99 -86.95
N SER A 342 23.07 -18.25 -88.25
CA SER A 342 21.82 -18.83 -88.71
C SER A 342 21.58 -20.19 -88.06
N LEU A 343 22.58 -21.08 -87.97
CA LEU A 343 22.46 -22.38 -87.30
C LEU A 343 22.04 -22.28 -85.82
N LYS A 344 22.51 -21.27 -85.08
CA LYS A 344 22.12 -21.04 -83.67
C LYS A 344 20.70 -20.51 -83.54
N GLU A 345 20.28 -19.68 -84.47
CA GLU A 345 18.97 -19.02 -84.50
C GLU A 345 17.92 -19.84 -85.27
N TYR A 346 18.18 -21.12 -85.54
CA TYR A 346 17.19 -21.99 -86.19
C TYR A 346 15.96 -22.16 -85.29
N ASP A 347 14.76 -22.01 -85.87
CA ASP A 347 13.50 -22.22 -85.16
C ASP A 347 13.32 -23.72 -84.88
N LYS A 348 13.72 -24.11 -83.67
CA LYS A 348 13.60 -25.46 -83.12
C LYS A 348 12.18 -25.81 -82.66
N ASP A 349 11.34 -24.79 -82.44
CA ASP A 349 9.99 -24.98 -81.88
C ASP A 349 8.97 -25.27 -83.01
N ASN A 350 9.29 -24.86 -84.26
CA ASN A 350 8.42 -25.06 -85.43
C ASN A 350 9.11 -25.80 -86.59
N ILE A 351 9.64 -27.00 -86.34
CA ILE A 351 10.20 -27.86 -87.40
C ILE A 351 9.05 -28.56 -88.13
N PRO A 352 8.86 -28.37 -89.46
CA PRO A 352 7.83 -29.07 -90.22
C PRO A 352 8.06 -30.59 -90.17
N PRO A 353 7.03 -31.43 -89.95
CA PRO A 353 7.19 -32.88 -90.05
C PRO A 353 7.54 -33.25 -91.50
N LEU A 354 8.59 -34.06 -91.68
CA LEU A 354 9.03 -34.55 -92.98
C LEU A 354 7.88 -35.24 -93.74
N THR A 355 7.55 -34.72 -94.93
CA THR A 355 6.77 -35.44 -95.96
C THR A 355 7.65 -36.35 -96.80
#